data_AF-A0A7J7MWB3-F1
#
_entry.id   AF-A0A7J7MWB3-F1
#
_cell.length_a   1.000
_cell.length_b   1.000
_cell.length_c   1.000
_cell.angle_alpha   90.00
_cell.angle_beta   90.00
_cell.angle_gamma   90.00
#
_symmetry.space_group_name_H-M   'P 1'
#
loop_
_entity.id
_entity.type
_entity.pdbx_description
1 polymer ?
#
loop_
_entity_poly.entity_id
_entity_poly.type
_entity_poly.pdbx_seq_one_letter_code
_entity_poly.pdbx_strand_id
1 'polypeptide(L)'
;MVFADLLVEPGQLLMVSVAVALKELGYAIQVYSLEDGSVHVVWRSIDIRITIFGNNNISDIAVNWLNYDSVLVSSLEARDIISCLVQEPVKSLPIIWIIHEKALAIR
;
A
#
# COMPACT_ATOMS: atom_id res chain seq x y z
N MET A 1 -1.74 1.16 3.55
CA MET A 1 -1.15 1.69 2.31
C MET A 1 -0.52 0.53 1.55
N VAL A 2 -0.62 0.54 0.24
CA VAL A 2 -0.27 -0.60 -0.63
C VAL A 2 0.65 -0.11 -1.76
N PHE A 3 1.78 -0.80 -1.94
CA PHE A 3 2.84 -0.47 -2.90
C PHE A 3 3.24 -1.69 -3.72
N ALA A 4 3.89 -1.46 -4.87
CA ALA A 4 4.52 -2.52 -5.65
C ALA A 4 5.87 -2.88 -5.03
N ASP A 5 6.75 -1.91 -4.87
CA ASP A 5 8.03 -2.02 -4.20
C ASP A 5 8.24 -0.89 -3.18
N LEU A 6 9.34 -0.93 -2.42
CA LEU A 6 9.76 0.15 -1.51
C LEU A 6 11.10 0.77 -1.95
N LEU A 7 11.33 0.91 -3.25
CA LEU A 7 12.52 1.55 -3.82
C LEU A 7 12.48 3.07 -3.61
N VAL A 8 13.61 3.73 -3.79
CA VAL A 8 13.70 5.18 -3.58
C VAL A 8 13.16 5.92 -4.80
N GLU A 9 11.93 6.41 -4.71
CA GLU A 9 11.30 7.24 -5.74
C GLU A 9 10.48 8.40 -5.15
N PRO A 10 10.18 9.46 -5.93
CA PRO A 10 9.40 10.60 -5.44
C PRO A 10 8.01 10.22 -4.89
N GLY A 11 7.35 9.22 -5.47
CA GLY A 11 6.05 8.74 -5.01
C GLY A 11 6.09 8.19 -3.59
N GLN A 12 7.15 7.46 -3.24
CA GLN A 12 7.36 6.93 -1.89
C GLN A 12 7.51 8.03 -0.85
N LEU A 13 8.28 9.08 -1.16
CA LEU A 13 8.45 10.22 -0.26
C LEU A 13 7.12 10.95 0.00
N LEU A 14 6.30 11.12 -1.05
CA LEU A 14 4.95 11.67 -0.89
C LEU A 14 4.10 10.79 0.04
N MET A 15 4.10 9.48 -0.18
CA MET A 15 3.29 8.56 0.62
C MET A 15 3.74 8.47 2.07
N VAL A 16 5.05 8.53 2.34
CA VAL A 16 5.59 8.67 3.71
C VAL A 16 5.06 9.95 4.35
N SER A 17 5.06 11.07 3.63
CA SER A 17 4.56 12.35 4.14
C SER A 17 3.06 12.29 4.46
N VAL A 18 2.26 11.67 3.58
CA VAL A 18 0.83 11.40 3.82
C VAL A 18 0.64 10.52 5.05
N ALA A 19 1.48 9.50 5.23
CA ALA A 19 1.37 8.60 6.38
C ALA A 19 1.68 9.30 7.70
N VAL A 20 2.72 10.14 7.73
CA VAL A 20 3.03 10.94 8.92
C VAL A 20 1.86 11.83 9.29
N ALA A 21 1.29 12.57 8.33
CA ALA A 21 0.14 13.43 8.57
C ALA A 21 -1.09 12.66 9.08
N LEU A 22 -1.40 11.50 8.49
CA LEU A 22 -2.51 10.66 8.96
C LEU A 22 -2.25 10.09 10.35
N LYS A 23 -1.02 9.70 10.67
CA LYS A 23 -0.65 9.21 12.01
C LYS A 23 -0.80 10.31 13.06
N GLU A 24 -0.42 11.54 12.75
CA GLU A 24 -0.63 12.71 13.62
C GLU A 24 -2.12 12.99 13.87
N LEU A 25 -2.99 12.66 12.91
CA LEU A 25 -4.44 12.73 13.06
C LEU A 25 -5.05 11.54 13.82
N GLY A 26 -4.24 10.59 14.28
CA GLY A 26 -4.66 9.43 15.06
C GLY A 26 -5.05 8.19 14.24
N TYR A 27 -4.77 8.17 12.93
CA TYR A 27 -5.00 6.98 12.12
C TYR A 27 -3.93 5.92 12.39
N ALA A 28 -4.37 4.66 12.51
CA ALA A 28 -3.48 3.51 12.50
C ALA A 28 -3.13 3.15 11.05
N ILE A 29 -1.84 2.95 10.77
CA ILE A 29 -1.34 2.73 9.41
C ILE A 29 -0.53 1.44 9.36
N GLN A 30 -0.82 0.64 8.35
CA GLN A 30 -0.04 -0.53 7.95
C GLN A 30 0.38 -0.36 6.49
N VAL A 31 1.62 -0.74 6.18
CA VAL A 31 2.15 -0.77 4.81
C VAL A 31 2.19 -2.21 4.31
N TYR A 32 1.78 -2.40 3.07
CA TYR A 32 1.83 -3.65 2.33
C TYR A 32 2.59 -3.43 1.02
N SER A 33 3.50 -4.34 0.66
CA SER A 33 4.27 -4.26 -0.59
C SER A 33 4.46 -5.64 -1.21
N LEU A 34 4.59 -5.73 -2.53
CA LEU A 34 4.97 -6.97 -3.20
C LEU A 34 6.47 -7.22 -3.03
N GLU A 35 7.27 -6.18 -3.21
CA GLU A 35 8.73 -6.22 -3.07
C GLU A 35 9.22 -5.30 -1.94
N ASP A 36 10.35 -5.68 -1.35
CA ASP A 36 11.04 -4.85 -0.36
C ASP A 36 11.90 -3.76 -1.05
N GLY A 37 12.47 -2.85 -0.28
CA GLY A 37 13.34 -1.83 -0.83
C GLY A 37 13.93 -0.91 0.23
N SER A 38 14.77 0.04 -0.22
CA SER A 38 15.53 0.90 0.69
C SER A 38 14.64 1.82 1.54
N VAL A 39 13.44 2.17 1.08
CA VAL A 39 12.49 3.02 1.84
C VAL A 39 11.89 2.28 3.03
N HIS A 40 12.00 0.95 3.10
CA HIS A 40 11.59 0.17 4.26
C HIS A 40 12.13 0.75 5.59
N VAL A 41 13.40 1.19 5.60
CA VAL A 41 14.02 1.75 6.81
C VAL A 41 13.32 3.03 7.28
N VAL A 42 12.79 3.82 6.35
CA VAL A 42 12.07 5.06 6.64
C VAL A 42 10.71 4.75 7.24
N TRP A 43 9.98 3.79 6.66
CA TRP A 43 8.71 3.32 7.21
C TRP A 43 8.85 2.76 8.64
N ARG A 44 9.94 2.01 8.90
CA ARG A 44 10.25 1.53 10.26
C ARG A 44 10.65 2.65 11.22
N SER A 45 11.40 3.67 10.77
CA SER A 45 11.84 4.76 11.64
C SER A 45 10.68 5.63 12.13
N ILE A 46 9.57 5.68 11.40
CA ILE A 46 8.32 6.34 11.81
C ILE A 46 7.33 5.41 12.52
N ASP A 47 7.79 4.22 12.96
CA ASP A 47 7.00 3.23 13.69
C ASP A 47 5.70 2.87 12.94
N ILE A 48 5.86 2.53 11.66
CA ILE A 48 4.81 1.95 10.82
C ILE A 48 5.26 0.54 10.42
N ARG A 49 4.36 -0.41 10.62
CA ARG A 49 4.60 -1.81 10.28
C ARG A 49 4.47 -2.02 8.76
N ILE A 50 5.33 -2.89 8.25
CA ILE A 50 5.44 -3.21 6.84
C ILE A 50 5.28 -4.72 6.70
N THR A 51 4.45 -5.15 5.76
CA THR A 51 4.30 -6.55 5.37
C THR A 51 4.70 -6.67 3.89
N ILE A 52 5.71 -7.49 3.62
CA ILE A 52 6.18 -7.79 2.27
C ILE A 52 5.66 -9.18 1.89
N PHE A 53 4.97 -9.29 0.76
CA PHE A 53 4.43 -10.57 0.28
C PHE A 53 5.45 -11.38 -0.53
N GLY A 54 6.46 -10.73 -1.11
CA GLY A 54 7.41 -11.34 -2.02
C GLY A 54 6.74 -11.75 -3.34
N ASN A 55 7.53 -12.27 -4.27
CA ASN A 55 7.06 -12.77 -5.57
C ASN A 55 6.31 -14.13 -5.45
N ASN A 56 5.68 -14.38 -4.30
CA ASN A 56 4.91 -15.58 -4.03
C ASN A 56 3.60 -15.57 -4.84
N ASN A 57 3.01 -16.74 -5.03
CA ASN A 57 1.77 -16.85 -5.79
C ASN A 57 0.70 -15.93 -5.18
N ILE A 58 -0.09 -15.26 -6.03
CA ILE A 58 -1.19 -14.35 -5.64
C ILE A 58 -2.15 -15.02 -4.64
N SER A 59 -2.28 -16.35 -4.70
CA SER A 59 -3.05 -17.18 -3.75
C SER A 59 -2.62 -17.06 -2.30
N ASP A 60 -1.37 -16.66 -2.05
CA ASP A 60 -0.77 -16.59 -0.71
C ASP A 60 -0.95 -15.18 -0.09
N ILE A 61 -1.40 -14.20 -0.87
CA ILE A 61 -1.65 -12.82 -0.42
C ILE A 61 -3.03 -12.76 0.26
N ALA A 62 -3.04 -13.04 1.56
CA ALA A 62 -4.25 -12.97 2.39
C ALA A 62 -4.22 -11.73 3.30
N VAL A 63 -4.79 -10.62 2.83
CA VAL A 63 -5.06 -9.45 3.68
C VAL A 63 -6.51 -9.48 4.15
N ASN A 64 -6.71 -9.49 5.47
CA ASN A 64 -8.05 -9.33 6.03
C ASN A 64 -8.46 -7.85 6.00
N TRP A 65 -9.11 -7.44 4.92
CA TRP A 65 -9.53 -6.06 4.66
C TRP A 65 -10.61 -5.53 5.61
N LEU A 66 -11.30 -6.40 6.35
CA LEU A 66 -12.29 -6.00 7.35
C LEU A 66 -11.69 -5.15 8.48
N ASN A 67 -10.39 -5.31 8.73
CA ASN A 67 -9.65 -4.60 9.77
C ASN A 67 -9.30 -3.14 9.41
N TYR A 68 -9.60 -2.70 8.20
CA TYR A 68 -9.23 -1.37 7.70
C TYR A 68 -10.45 -0.53 7.36
N ASP A 69 -10.33 0.78 7.49
CA ASP A 69 -11.38 1.75 7.13
C ASP A 69 -11.17 2.36 5.75
N SER A 70 -9.97 2.28 5.20
CA SER A 70 -9.65 2.67 3.82
C SER A 70 -8.35 2.04 3.33
N VAL A 71 -8.14 2.06 2.01
CA VAL A 71 -6.90 1.63 1.37
C VAL A 71 -6.38 2.73 0.46
N LEU A 72 -5.12 3.12 0.67
CA LEU A 72 -4.37 3.95 -0.27
C LEU A 72 -3.46 3.05 -1.11
N VAL A 73 -3.56 3.14 -2.42
CA VAL A 73 -2.80 2.33 -3.38
C VAL A 73 -1.95 3.25 -4.23
N SER A 74 -0.63 3.07 -4.24
CA SER A 74 0.32 4.00 -4.89
C SER A 74 0.69 3.61 -6.33
N SER A 75 0.32 2.41 -6.76
CA SER A 75 0.84 1.77 -7.98
C SER A 75 -0.21 0.83 -8.57
N LEU A 76 -0.29 0.76 -9.91
CA LEU A 76 -1.14 -0.22 -10.60
C LEU A 76 -0.59 -1.64 -10.48
N GLU A 77 0.73 -1.78 -10.38
CA GLU A 77 1.41 -3.07 -10.22
C GLU A 77 1.04 -3.72 -8.86
N ALA A 78 0.67 -2.92 -7.87
CA ALA A 78 0.20 -3.39 -6.57
C ALA A 78 -1.25 -3.93 -6.56
N ARG A 79 -1.90 -4.01 -7.72
CA ARG A 79 -3.27 -4.54 -7.92
C ARG A 79 -3.46 -5.91 -7.27
N ASP A 80 -2.46 -6.78 -7.34
CA ASP A 80 -2.59 -8.15 -6.87
C ASP A 80 -2.77 -8.25 -5.35
N ILE A 81 -2.30 -7.25 -4.60
CA ILE A 81 -2.54 -7.17 -3.16
C ILE A 81 -4.02 -6.93 -2.87
N ILE A 82 -4.66 -6.07 -3.66
CA ILE A 82 -6.04 -5.65 -3.43
C ILE A 82 -7.07 -6.49 -4.20
N SER A 83 -6.65 -7.48 -5.01
CA SER A 83 -7.58 -8.29 -5.80
C SER A 83 -8.54 -9.10 -4.93
N CYS A 84 -8.15 -9.41 -3.69
CA CYS A 84 -9.01 -10.09 -2.71
C CYS A 84 -10.08 -9.17 -2.07
N LEU A 85 -10.09 -7.86 -2.35
CA LEU A 85 -11.19 -6.96 -1.93
C LEU A 85 -12.54 -7.30 -2.57
N VAL A 86 -12.53 -8.01 -3.70
CA VAL A 86 -13.74 -8.42 -4.43
C VAL A 86 -14.30 -9.74 -3.87
N GLN A 87 -13.59 -10.41 -2.96
CA GLN A 87 -13.99 -11.69 -2.39
C GLN A 87 -14.83 -11.48 -1.11
N GLU A 88 -15.81 -12.36 -0.88
CA GLU A 88 -16.67 -12.30 0.31
C GLU A 88 -15.89 -12.60 1.60
N PRO A 89 -16.26 -11.98 2.75
CA PRO A 89 -17.33 -11.00 2.94
C PRO A 89 -16.93 -9.58 2.53
N VAL A 90 -17.80 -8.89 1.80
CA VAL A 90 -17.51 -7.57 1.25
C VAL A 90 -17.81 -6.48 2.28
N LYS A 91 -16.79 -5.73 2.73
CA LYS A 91 -16.96 -4.43 3.41
C LYS A 91 -16.87 -3.33 2.35
N SER A 92 -17.75 -2.32 2.42
CA SER A 92 -17.59 -1.10 1.63
C SER A 92 -16.35 -0.36 2.11
N LEU A 93 -15.22 -0.58 1.42
CA LEU A 93 -13.92 -0.05 1.78
C LEU A 93 -13.48 0.98 0.73
N PRO A 94 -13.38 2.27 1.07
CA PRO A 94 -12.86 3.29 0.15
C PRO A 94 -11.45 2.95 -0.30
N ILE A 95 -11.25 2.88 -1.62
CA ILE A 95 -9.95 2.70 -2.25
C ILE A 95 -9.58 4.02 -2.93
N ILE A 96 -8.46 4.60 -2.53
CA ILE A 96 -7.91 5.82 -3.15
C ILE A 96 -6.63 5.43 -3.88
N TRP A 97 -6.63 5.66 -5.19
CA TRP A 97 -5.49 5.42 -6.06
C TRP A 97 -4.66 6.70 -6.21
N ILE A 98 -3.39 6.63 -5.84
CA ILE A 98 -2.42 7.73 -5.96
C ILE A 98 -1.30 7.22 -6.89
N ILE A 99 -1.61 7.17 -8.18
CA ILE A 99 -0.73 6.55 -9.17
C ILE A 99 0.26 7.59 -9.68
N HIS A 100 1.55 7.34 -9.44
CA HIS A 100 2.64 8.18 -9.94
C HIS A 100 3.26 7.69 -11.25
N GLU A 101 2.88 6.48 -11.66
CA GLU A 101 3.38 5.85 -12.87
C GLU A 101 2.93 6.61 -14.12
N LYS A 102 3.82 6.67 -15.11
CA LYS A 102 3.49 7.18 -16.44
C LYS A 102 2.51 6.29 -17.20
N ALA A 103 2.13 5.13 -16.66
CA ALA A 103 1.17 4.20 -17.27
C ALA A 103 -0.17 4.88 -17.60
N LEU A 104 -0.58 5.86 -16.79
CA LEU A 104 -1.79 6.66 -17.05
C LEU A 104 -1.56 7.91 -17.92
N ALA A 105 -0.32 8.18 -18.32
CA ALA A 105 0.05 9.35 -19.13
C ALA A 105 -0.08 9.11 -20.65
N ILE A 106 -0.52 7.91 -21.07
CA ILE A 106 -0.71 7.58 -22.49
C ILE A 106 -2.10 8.06 -22.91
N ARG A 107 -2.13 8.90 -23.95
CA ARG A 107 -3.33 9.47 -24.56
C ARG A 107 -3.37 9.14 -26.04
#